data_AF-A0A8J2NJU6-F1
#
_entry.id   AF-A0A8J2NJU6-F1
#
_cell.length_a   1.000
_cell.length_b   1.000
_cell.length_c   1.000
_cell.angle_alpha   90.00
_cell.angle_beta   90.00
_cell.angle_gamma   90.00
#
_symmetry.space_group_name_H-M   'P 1'
#
loop_
_entity.id
_entity.type
_entity.pdbx_description
1 polymer ?
#
loop_
_entity_poly.entity_id
_entity_poly.type
_entity_poly.pdbx_seq_one_letter_code
_entity_poly.pdbx_strand_id
1 'polypeptide(L)' 'YDRVLNTSAVINKEQLAQLAIHGIPDECNYRSKVWRILLNYLPPNKSEWDAILMKKRETYAQFL' A
#
# COMPACT_ATOMS: atom_id res chain seq x y z
N TYR A 1 4.63 10.16 6.88
CA TYR A 1 4.33 9.05 5.94
C TYR A 1 5.48 8.73 5.00
N ASP A 2 6.12 9.73 4.38
CA ASP A 2 7.19 9.52 3.40
C ASP A 2 8.36 8.65 3.92
N ARG A 3 8.83 8.89 5.16
CA ARG A 3 9.89 8.05 5.77
C ARG A 3 9.48 6.57 5.90
N VAL A 4 8.29 6.28 6.41
CA VAL A 4 7.82 4.89 6.58
C VAL A 4 7.56 4.24 5.21
N LEU A 5 7.05 5.01 4.25
CA LEU A 5 6.69 4.52 2.92
C LEU A 5 7.83 4.52 1.91
N ASN A 6 8.93 5.25 2.09
CA ASN A 6 10.03 5.34 1.10
C ASN A 6 11.38 4.87 1.65
N THR A 7 11.62 4.89 2.97
CA THR A 7 12.93 4.52 3.53
C THR A 7 13.21 3.03 3.47
N SER A 8 12.18 2.18 3.63
CA SER A 8 12.35 0.72 3.73
C SER A 8 11.72 -0.01 2.54
N ALA A 9 12.40 -1.04 2.03
CA ALA A 9 11.83 -1.92 1.00
C ALA A 9 10.65 -2.76 1.52
N VAL A 10 10.65 -3.05 2.82
CA VAL A 10 9.56 -3.70 3.56
C VAL A 10 8.88 -2.68 4.46
N ILE A 11 7.57 -2.54 4.32
CA ILE A 11 6.76 -1.60 5.10
C ILE A 11 6.30 -2.27 6.39
N ASN A 12 6.58 -1.64 7.53
CA ASN A 12 6.02 -2.08 8.81
C ASN A 12 4.54 -1.68 8.90
N LYS A 13 3.68 -2.69 8.88
CA LYS A 13 2.22 -2.53 8.87
C LYS A 13 1.68 -1.97 10.19
N GLU A 14 2.27 -2.35 11.32
CA GLU A 14 1.84 -1.90 12.65
C GLU A 14 2.12 -0.42 12.84
N GLN A 15 3.33 0.02 12.47
CA GLN A 15 3.68 1.44 12.48
C GLN A 15 2.79 2.25 11.53
N LEU A 16 2.45 1.68 10.36
CA LEU A 16 1.55 2.32 9.41
C LEU A 16 0.13 2.48 9.98
N ALA A 17 -0.38 1.46 10.68
CA ALA A 17 -1.69 1.47 11.31
C ALA A 17 -1.76 2.51 12.44
N GLN A 18 -0.73 2.57 13.30
CA GLN A 18 -0.64 3.59 14.35
C GLN A 18 -0.67 5.00 13.76
N LEU A 19 0.13 5.26 12.71
CA LEU A 19 0.10 6.55 12.03
C LEU A 19 -1.28 6.83 11.41
N ALA A 20 -1.89 5.85 10.75
CA ALA A 20 -3.21 6.01 10.12
C ALA A 20 -4.32 6.35 11.10
N ILE A 21 -4.26 5.87 12.35
CA ILE A 21 -5.20 6.22 13.42
C ILE A 21 -5.16 7.71 13.75
N HIS A 22 -3.99 8.35 13.68
CA HIS A 22 -3.82 9.79 13.91
C HIS A 22 -4.25 10.65 12.71
N GLY A 23 -4.67 10.03 11.61
CA GLY A 23 -5.11 10.71 10.40
C GLY A 23 -4.09 10.62 9.29
N ILE A 24 -4.56 10.27 8.08
CA ILE A 24 -3.71 10.18 6.89
C ILE A 24 -3.88 11.48 6.08
N PRO A 25 -2.79 12.22 5.81
CA PRO A 25 -2.81 13.37 4.91
C PRO A 25 -3.33 12.94 3.54
N ASP A 26 -4.24 13.74 2.96
CA ASP A 26 -4.73 13.52 1.58
C ASP A 26 -3.72 14.01 0.52
N GLU A 27 -2.69 14.75 0.96
CA GLU A 27 -1.59 15.18 0.12
C GLU A 27 -0.87 13.96 -0.49
N CYS A 28 -0.47 14.06 -1.76
CA CYS A 28 0.37 13.07 -2.45
C CYS A 28 -0.16 11.62 -2.53
N ASN A 29 -1.49 11.40 -2.47
CA ASN A 29 -2.11 10.08 -2.57
C ASN A 29 -1.68 9.07 -1.48
N TYR A 30 -1.22 9.54 -0.31
CA TYR A 30 -0.81 8.66 0.77
C TYR A 30 -1.96 7.81 1.29
N ARG A 31 -3.18 8.38 1.36
CA ARG A 31 -4.40 7.67 1.79
C ARG A 31 -4.60 6.38 0.99
N SER A 32 -4.64 6.47 -0.33
CA SER A 32 -4.82 5.31 -1.21
C SER A 32 -3.76 4.23 -1.01
N LYS A 33 -2.48 4.61 -0.87
CA LYS A 33 -1.38 3.66 -0.63
C LYS A 33 -1.49 2.99 0.75
N VAL A 34 -1.74 3.77 1.78
CA VAL A 34 -1.86 3.30 3.17
C VAL A 34 -2.99 2.30 3.30
N TRP A 35 -4.18 2.63 2.80
CA TRP A 35 -5.35 1.73 2.84
C TRP A 35 -5.11 0.44 2.08
N ARG A 36 -4.50 0.49 0.89
CA ARG A 36 -4.17 -0.72 0.12
C ARG A 36 -3.23 -1.66 0.88
N ILE A 37 -2.26 -1.11 1.61
CA ILE A 37 -1.37 -1.93 2.45
C ILE A 37 -2.15 -2.47 3.65
N LEU A 38 -2.83 -1.61 4.42
CA LEU A 38 -3.58 -2.01 5.62
C LEU A 38 -4.62 -3.11 5.32
N LEU A 39 -5.33 -3.00 4.20
CA LEU A 39 -6.34 -3.98 3.75
C LEU A 39 -5.74 -5.27 3.17
N ASN A 40 -4.42 -5.49 3.23
CA ASN A 40 -3.73 -6.64 2.61
C ASN A 40 -3.90 -6.72 1.09
N TYR A 41 -4.27 -5.62 0.42
CA TYR A 41 -4.34 -5.58 -1.04
C TYR A 41 -2.93 -5.53 -1.66
N LEU A 42 -2.00 -4.87 -0.99
CA LEU A 42 -0.57 -4.90 -1.31
C LEU A 42 0.20 -5.55 -0.16
N PRO A 43 1.21 -6.40 -0.44
CA PRO A 43 2.07 -6.95 0.60
C PRO A 43 2.96 -5.84 1.19
N PRO A 44 3.56 -6.06 2.36
CA PRO A 44 4.51 -5.12 2.94
C PRO A 44 5.80 -5.00 2.11
N ASN A 45 6.16 -6.03 1.33
CA ASN A 45 7.31 -6.03 0.43
C ASN A 45 6.99 -5.29 -0.88
N LYS A 46 7.66 -4.15 -1.12
CA LYS A 46 7.42 -3.34 -2.32
C LYS A 46 7.85 -4.01 -3.62
N SER A 47 8.87 -4.88 -3.56
CA SER A 47 9.39 -5.55 -4.76
C SER A 47 8.35 -6.45 -5.43
N GLU A 48 7.34 -6.88 -4.68
CA GLU A 48 6.25 -7.75 -5.17
C GLU A 48 5.04 -6.95 -5.67
N TRP A 49 5.03 -5.63 -5.50
CA TRP A 49 3.85 -4.81 -5.80
C TRP A 49 3.49 -4.84 -7.27
N ASP A 50 4.48 -4.68 -8.15
CA ASP A 50 4.23 -4.61 -9.59
C ASP A 50 3.68 -5.94 -10.11
N ALA A 51 4.26 -7.07 -9.69
CA ALA A 51 3.80 -8.40 -10.07
C ALA A 51 2.36 -8.68 -9.59
N ILE A 52 2.05 -8.36 -8.33
CA ILE A 52 0.71 -8.56 -7.77
C ILE A 52 -0.29 -7.63 -8.45
N LEU A 53 0.07 -6.37 -8.68
CA LEU A 53 -0.82 -5.41 -9.31
C LEU A 53 -1.14 -5.77 -10.74
N MET A 54 -0.14 -6.21 -11.50
CA MET A 54 -0.34 -6.70 -12.86
C MET A 54 -1.33 -7.87 -12.86
N LYS A 55 -1.08 -8.89 -12.02
CA LYS A 55 -1.96 -10.05 -11.90
C LYS A 55 -3.39 -9.68 -11.48
N LYS A 56 -3.55 -8.80 -10.49
CA LYS A 56 -4.87 -8.35 -10.02
C LYS A 56 -5.62 -7.56 -11.09
N ARG A 57 -4.94 -6.70 -11.85
CA ARG A 57 -5.54 -5.95 -12.97
C ARG A 57 -5.94 -6.88 -14.11
N GLU A 58 -5.10 -7.86 -14.44
CA GLU A 58 -5.41 -8.87 -15.45
C GLU A 58 -6.63 -9.70 -15.05
N THR A 59 -6.68 -10.17 -13.80
CA THR A 59 -7.87 -10.86 -13.27
C THR A 59 -9.12 -9.98 -13.38
N TYR A 60 -9.04 -8.71 -12.99
CA TYR A 60 -10.18 -7.80 -13.12
C TYR A 60 -10.62 -7.60 -14.57
N ALA A 61 -9.67 -7.47 -15.51
CA ALA A 61 -9.95 -7.36 -16.95
C ALA A 61 -10.61 -8.61 -17.54
N GLN A 62 -10.37 -9.80 -16.97
CA GLN A 62 -11.02 -11.04 -17.39
C GLN A 62 -12.50 -11.14 -16.95
N PHE A 63 -12.91 -10.33 -15.96
CA PHE A 63 -14.29 -10.27 -15.45
C PHE A 63 -15.08 -9.07 -15.99
N LEU A 64 -14.49 -8.27 -16.88
CA LEU A 64 -15.11 -7.15 -17.58
C LEU A 64 -15.56 -7.58 -18.99
#